data_AF-A0A3S5ACN4-F1
#
_entry.id   AF-A0A3S5ACN4-F1
#
_cell.length_a   1.000
_cell.length_b   1.000
_cell.length_c   1.000
_cell.angle_alpha   90.00
_cell.angle_beta   90.00
_cell.angle_gamma   90.00
#
_symmetry.space_group_name_H-M   'P 1'
#
loop_
_entity.id
_entity.type
_entity.pdbx_description
1 polymer ?
#
loop_
_entity_poly.entity_id
_entity_poly.type
_entity_poly.pdbx_seq_one_letter_code
_entity_poly.pdbx_strand_id
1 'polypeptide(L)'
;MPKFLTLFSAGMEQYMLSDRYLSPHARYYVREMRLRAYQQHLDSYSSISLDSMATTFGVTKSYLDSELSRYISNGRLPAKVDKVAGVVETTRPDNVNFQYQA
;
A
#
# COMPACT_ATOMS: atom_id res chain seq x y z
N MET A 1 -5.06 -3.35 -18.52
CA MET A 1 -5.38 -4.45 -17.58
C MET A 1 -6.17 -3.85 -16.42
N PRO A 2 -7.29 -4.45 -15.98
CA PRO A 2 -8.13 -3.85 -14.95
C PRO A 2 -7.36 -3.77 -13.62
N LYS A 3 -7.38 -2.58 -13.04
CA LYS A 3 -6.59 -2.16 -11.88
C LYS A 3 -7.07 -2.91 -10.63
N PHE A 4 -6.27 -3.89 -10.17
CA PHE A 4 -6.59 -4.78 -9.04
C PHE A 4 -7.13 -4.01 -7.82
N LEU A 5 -6.52 -2.88 -7.49
CA LEU A 5 -6.90 -2.09 -6.32
C LEU A 5 -8.28 -1.43 -6.44
N THR A 6 -8.69 -0.96 -7.62
CA THR A 6 -9.95 -0.21 -7.77
C THR A 6 -11.16 -1.13 -7.84
N LEU A 7 -11.05 -2.27 -8.53
CA LEU A 7 -12.19 -3.19 -8.69
C LEU A 7 -12.38 -4.07 -7.46
N PHE A 8 -11.30 -4.58 -6.87
CA PHE A 8 -11.41 -5.46 -5.72
C PHE A 8 -11.88 -4.72 -4.46
N SER A 9 -11.33 -3.53 -4.21
CA SER A 9 -11.73 -2.76 -3.01
C SER A 9 -13.18 -2.29 -3.09
N ALA A 10 -13.64 -1.81 -4.25
CA ALA A 10 -15.03 -1.35 -4.42
C ALA A 10 -16.05 -2.48 -4.26
N GLY A 11 -15.78 -3.66 -4.83
CA GLY A 11 -16.67 -4.82 -4.70
C GLY A 11 -16.75 -5.36 -3.26
N MET A 12 -15.59 -5.46 -2.58
CA MET A 12 -15.55 -5.93 -1.20
C MET A 12 -16.16 -4.93 -0.21
N GLU A 13 -15.95 -3.63 -0.44
CA GLU A 13 -16.56 -2.58 0.38
C GLU A 13 -18.09 -2.63 0.27
N GLN A 14 -18.64 -2.75 -0.94
CA GLN A 14 -20.08 -2.87 -1.14
C GLN A 14 -20.65 -4.14 -0.48
N TYR A 15 -19.94 -5.26 -0.56
CA TYR A 15 -20.33 -6.50 0.13
C TYR A 15 -20.34 -6.33 1.66
N MET A 16 -19.28 -5.74 2.23
CA MET A 16 -19.18 -5.51 3.68
C MET A 16 -20.21 -4.51 4.20
N LEU A 17 -20.54 -3.48 3.40
CA LEU A 17 -21.58 -2.50 3.74
C LEU A 17 -22.98 -3.11 3.70
N SER A 18 -23.18 -4.18 2.93
CA SER A 18 -24.46 -4.91 2.85
C SER A 18 -24.73 -5.74 4.11
N ASP A 19 -23.69 -6.09 4.88
CA ASP A 19 -23.80 -6.84 6.12
C ASP A 19 -23.82 -5.89 7.33
N ARG A 20 -24.80 -6.08 8.23
CA ARG A 20 -24.99 -5.27 9.44
C ARG A 20 -23.77 -5.29 10.36
N TYR A 21 -23.08 -6.43 10.48
CA TYR A 21 -21.98 -6.59 11.42
C TYR A 21 -20.64 -6.14 10.83
N LEU A 22 -20.45 -6.29 9.52
CA LEU A 22 -19.20 -5.92 8.85
C LEU A 22 -19.19 -4.45 8.42
N SER A 23 -20.35 -3.82 8.25
CA SER A 23 -20.52 -2.42 7.87
C SER A 23 -19.64 -1.45 8.68
N PRO A 24 -19.63 -1.49 10.04
CA PRO A 24 -18.78 -0.60 10.84
C PRO A 24 -17.27 -0.78 10.61
N HIS A 25 -16.86 -1.98 10.18
CA HIS A 25 -15.45 -2.36 10.02
C HIS A 25 -14.97 -2.29 8.56
N ALA A 26 -15.87 -2.06 7.60
CA ALA A 26 -15.55 -2.04 6.17
C ALA A 26 -14.40 -1.07 5.84
N ARG A 27 -14.44 0.14 6.41
CA ARG A 27 -13.41 1.17 6.18
C ARG A 27 -12.03 0.75 6.68
N TYR A 28 -11.97 0.09 7.83
CA TYR A 28 -10.71 -0.44 8.37
C TYR A 28 -10.18 -1.54 7.45
N TYR A 29 -11.05 -2.48 7.06
CA TYR A 29 -10.67 -3.58 6.19
C TYR A 29 -10.14 -3.12 4.84
N VAL A 30 -10.82 -2.17 4.18
CA VAL A 30 -10.36 -1.60 2.91
C VAL A 30 -8.97 -0.97 3.08
N ARG A 31 -8.74 -0.21 4.16
CA ARG A 31 -7.43 0.41 4.43
C ARG A 31 -6.33 -0.65 4.58
N GLU A 32 -6.59 -1.73 5.31
CA GLU A 32 -5.64 -2.83 5.50
C GLU A 32 -5.34 -3.57 4.19
N MET A 33 -6.37 -3.82 3.36
CA MET A 33 -6.19 -4.46 2.06
C MET A 33 -5.33 -3.63 1.12
N ARG A 34 -5.46 -2.29 1.15
CA ARG A 34 -4.58 -1.40 0.37
C ARG A 34 -3.13 -1.51 0.82
N LEU A 35 -2.88 -1.46 2.12
CA LEU A 35 -1.53 -1.59 2.67
C LEU A 35 -0.88 -2.91 2.25
N ARG A 36 -1.60 -4.03 2.35
CA ARG A 36 -1.10 -5.35 1.93
C ARG A 36 -0.81 -5.41 0.43
N ALA A 37 -1.66 -4.81 -0.40
CA ALA A 37 -1.41 -4.73 -1.85
C ALA A 37 -0.14 -3.94 -2.17
N TYR A 38 0.11 -2.83 -1.47
CA TYR A 38 1.35 -2.07 -1.63
C TYR A 38 2.57 -2.84 -1.16
N GLN A 39 2.50 -3.51 0.00
CA GLN A 39 3.56 -4.37 0.51
C GLN A 39 3.90 -5.48 -0.48
N GLN A 40 2.91 -6.25 -0.91
CA GLN A 40 3.12 -7.36 -1.85
C GLN A 40 3.75 -6.88 -3.18
N HIS A 41 3.31 -5.74 -3.68
CA HIS A 41 3.89 -5.18 -4.90
C HIS A 41 5.34 -4.78 -4.67
N LEU A 42 5.63 -4.06 -3.58
CA LEU A 42 6.96 -3.61 -3.23
C LEU A 42 7.90 -4.78 -2.86
N ASP A 43 7.40 -5.88 -2.28
CA ASP A 43 8.22 -7.04 -1.92
C ASP A 43 8.97 -7.64 -3.13
N SER A 44 8.40 -7.50 -4.33
CA SER A 44 8.99 -7.99 -5.58
C SER A 44 10.10 -7.09 -6.15
N TYR A 45 10.24 -5.86 -5.67
CA TYR A 45 11.16 -4.86 -6.22
C TYR A 45 12.07 -4.29 -5.13
N SER A 46 13.36 -4.15 -5.41
CA SER A 46 14.26 -3.38 -4.53
C SER A 46 14.01 -1.87 -4.65
N SER A 47 13.76 -1.42 -5.88
CA SER A 47 13.38 -0.05 -6.21
C SER A 47 12.39 -0.02 -7.37
N ILE A 48 11.45 0.93 -7.35
CA ILE A 48 10.43 1.10 -8.41
C ILE A 48 10.10 2.58 -8.62
N SER A 49 9.82 2.98 -9.86
CA SER A 49 9.35 4.34 -10.14
C SER A 49 7.91 4.57 -9.70
N LEU A 50 7.63 5.74 -9.12
CA LEU A 50 6.28 6.14 -8.70
C LEU A 50 5.30 6.15 -9.87
N ASP A 51 5.75 6.52 -11.07
CA ASP A 51 4.90 6.57 -12.27
C ASP A 51 4.47 5.17 -12.74
N SER A 52 5.37 4.19 -12.69
CA SER A 52 5.06 2.78 -13.01
C SER A 52 4.08 2.19 -11.99
N MET A 53 4.33 2.44 -10.71
CA MET A 53 3.48 2.00 -9.62
C MET A 53 2.08 2.63 -9.71
N ALA A 54 2.00 3.94 -9.98
CA ALA A 54 0.75 4.67 -10.18
C ALA A 54 -0.04 4.14 -11.38
N THR A 55 0.63 3.78 -12.47
CA THR A 55 0.00 3.19 -13.66
C THR A 55 -0.58 1.80 -13.36
N THR A 56 0.16 0.98 -12.60
CA THR A 56 -0.26 -0.38 -12.22
C THR A 56 -1.50 -0.37 -11.32
N PHE A 57 -1.51 0.48 -10.31
CA PHE A 57 -2.67 0.67 -9.43
C PHE A 57 -3.75 1.56 -10.04
N GLY A 58 -3.40 2.30 -11.07
CA GLY A 58 -4.31 3.15 -11.81
C GLY A 58 -4.80 4.37 -11.07
N VAL A 59 -3.97 4.89 -10.18
CA VAL A 59 -4.18 6.09 -9.37
C VAL A 59 -3.25 7.21 -9.85
N THR A 60 -3.52 8.45 -9.45
CA THR A 60 -2.61 9.56 -9.73
C THR A 60 -1.35 9.49 -8.88
N LYS A 61 -0.20 9.91 -9.41
CA LYS A 61 1.08 9.96 -8.69
C LYS A 61 0.99 10.74 -7.37
N SER A 62 0.30 11.88 -7.34
CA SER A 62 0.11 12.71 -6.13
C SER A 62 -0.65 11.96 -5.04
N TYR A 63 -1.70 11.23 -5.42
CA TYR A 63 -2.47 10.39 -4.50
C TYR A 63 -1.59 9.26 -3.93
N LEU A 64 -0.84 8.56 -4.78
CA LEU A 64 0.07 7.49 -4.35
C LEU A 64 1.15 8.01 -3.38
N ASP A 65 1.77 9.15 -3.69
CA ASP A 65 2.77 9.82 -2.83
C ASP A 65 2.20 10.10 -1.43
N SER A 66 0.99 10.65 -1.36
CA SER A 66 0.33 10.94 -0.08
C SER A 66 -0.05 9.68 0.71
N GLU A 67 -0.54 8.62 0.04
CA GLU A 67 -0.90 7.37 0.71
C GLU A 67 0.35 6.66 1.24
N LEU A 68 1.40 6.52 0.42
CA LEU A 68 2.66 5.89 0.83
C LEU A 68 3.29 6.66 1.99
N SER A 69 3.37 7.99 1.89
CA SER A 69 3.88 8.84 2.97
C SER A 69 3.15 8.56 4.29
N ARG A 70 1.81 8.47 4.26
CA ARG A 70 1.02 8.16 5.46
C ARG A 70 1.35 6.78 6.04
N TYR A 71 1.54 5.75 5.22
CA TYR A 71 1.86 4.41 5.73
C TYR A 71 3.29 4.31 6.27
N ILE A 72 4.24 5.00 5.64
CA ILE A 72 5.64 5.07 6.07
C ILE A 72 5.76 5.84 7.38
N SER A 73 5.12 7.00 7.51
CA SER A 73 5.12 7.77 8.76
C SER A 73 4.50 7.03 9.95
N ASN A 74 3.57 6.10 9.70
CA ASN A 74 2.99 5.23 10.73
C ASN A 74 3.86 3.97 11.00
N GLY A 75 5.00 3.81 10.35
CA GLY A 75 5.88 2.64 10.49
C GLY A 75 5.29 1.34 9.94
N ARG A 76 4.26 1.41 9.10
CA ARG A 76 3.51 0.24 8.61
C ARG A 76 3.98 -0.28 7.26
N LEU A 77 4.76 0.52 6.55
CA LEU A 77 5.35 0.18 5.27
C LEU A 77 6.87 0.42 5.36
N PRO A 78 7.71 -0.64 5.30
CA PRO A 78 9.17 -0.51 5.35
C PRO A 78 9.71 -0.11 3.97
N ALA A 79 9.40 1.12 3.56
CA ALA A 79 9.84 1.71 2.31
C ALA A 79 10.21 3.17 2.51
N LYS A 80 11.04 3.69 1.60
CA LYS A 80 11.47 5.08 1.54
C LYS A 80 11.10 5.65 0.19
N VAL A 81 10.47 6.84 0.20
CA VAL A 81 10.10 7.55 -1.02
C VAL A 81 11.13 8.65 -1.29
N ASP A 82 11.74 8.62 -2.46
CA ASP A 82 12.52 9.73 -3.01
C ASP A 82 11.67 10.49 -4.03
N LYS A 83 11.26 11.70 -3.64
CA LYS A 83 10.42 12.57 -4.48
C LYS A 83 11.19 13.26 -5.60
N VAL A 84 12.50 13.47 -5.44
CA VAL A 84 13.35 14.14 -6.44
C VAL A 84 13.65 13.16 -7.57
N ALA A 85 14.06 11.94 -7.22
CA ALA A 85 14.27 10.87 -8.20
C ALA A 85 12.95 10.25 -8.71
N GLY A 86 11.86 10.39 -7.93
CA GLY A 86 10.56 9.80 -8.27
C GLY A 86 10.52 8.27 -8.08
N VAL A 87 11.31 7.75 -7.14
CA VAL A 87 11.52 6.31 -6.91
C VAL A 87 11.12 5.95 -5.48
N VAL A 88 10.60 4.74 -5.30
CA VAL A 88 10.34 4.12 -4.00
C VAL A 88 11.35 2.99 -3.81
N GLU A 89 12.09 3.03 -2.71
CA GLU A 89 13.07 2.01 -2.31
C GLU A 89 12.51 1.20 -1.15
N THR A 90 12.63 -0.12 -1.20
CA THR A 90 12.20 -0.99 -0.09
C THR A 90 13.34 -1.21 0.89
N THR A 91 13.10 -0.92 2.16
CA THR A 91 14.06 -1.27 3.22
C THR A 91 13.67 -2.64 3.75
N ARG A 92 14.29 -3.71 3.24
CA ARG A 92 14.09 -5.04 3.84
C ARG A 92 14.82 -5.04 5.19
N PRO A 93 14.12 -5.15 6.33
CA PRO A 93 14.80 -5.34 7.59
C PRO A 93 15.44 -6.73 7.55
N ASP A 94 16.77 -6.77 7.63
CA ASP A 94 17.47 -8.04 7.83
C ASP A 94 16.92 -8.70 9.10
N ASN A 95 16.58 -9.99 9.01
CA ASN A 95 15.98 -10.77 10.11
C ASN A 95 16.83 -10.72 11.40
N VAL A 96 18.13 -10.47 11.25
CA VAL A 96 19.07 -10.30 12.36
C VAL A 96 18.90 -8.95 13.07
N ASN A 97 18.68 -7.86 12.33
CA ASN A 97 18.59 -6.50 12.89
C ASN A 97 17.29 -6.28 13.67
N PHE A 98 16.22 -7.01 13.30
CA PHE A 98 14.95 -7.00 14.03
C PHE A 98 15.05 -7.68 15.41
N GLN A 99 15.89 -8.72 15.55
CA GLN A 99 16.08 -9.44 16.81
C GLN A 99 16.88 -8.65 17.86
N TYR A 100 17.71 -7.69 17.43
CA TYR A 100 18.49 -6.84 18.34
C TYR A 100 17.69 -5.66 18.93
N GLN A 101 16.53 -5.33 18.36
CA GLN A 101 15.72 -4.17 18.74
C GLN A 101 14.54 -4.55 19.67
N ALA A 102 14.45 -5.83 20.08
CA ALA A 102 13.43 -6.36 20.99
C ALA A 102 13.90 -6.37 22.45
#